data_AF-A0A5B8KV66-F1
#
_entry.id   AF-A0A5B8KV66-F1
#
_cell.length_a   1.000
_cell.length_b   1.000
_cell.length_c   1.000
_cell.angle_alpha   90.00
_cell.angle_beta   90.00
_cell.angle_gamma   90.00
#
_symmetry.space_group_name_H-M   'P 1'
#
loop_
_entity.id
_entity.type
_entity.pdbx_description
1 polymer ?
#
loop_
_entity_poly.entity_id
_entity_poly.type
_entity_poly.pdbx_seq_one_letter_code
_entity_poly.pdbx_strand_id
1 'polypeptide(L)'
;MRMFSVFGRLSITFKLILAAVIVNVAGLAASIYFVDRTAEGSLYDLAIDGWTMQTGQVAEAAAGGIKWKKPDVVAEAYAAYETDPDKALLRAIAFDAEKAELAAFAAPETETTAIDAAMAEIVAGAPEKIVTRRLDGSIVMVAPSGRTSDGKPLGHVGLAWNTAAVEDIRDSLNGGSALVQTASTALLVILLFLTIRMVIGRPLKAVTGRIEALAAGDLETPVAHLDRRDEVGVIARALDGFRVASVEKMAADRELEAQRVGIEEERTQNEAARASTAKLQAAVVKLLGAALARLAEGDLTTRLKVDFPADYRKLKDDFNRAMDRLQDAMNRIVDTGRQLELGTGEIRRAADELARRSEQQAATLEETVAAVNDITSSVTSTAKGAGEARDAVTEVARDAGRSDEVVGQAISAMNGIEKSSREITKIIGVIDEIAFQTNLLALNAGVEAARAGEAGRGFAVVAQEVRSLAQRSAEAASEIKGLIQASEAQVKSGAKLVGETGEFIGRISGKVGSINEIVVEIARAAEDQAESLRGINSAMGGIDTATQQGAAMAEQFTATSHNLARDGAELMALISHFRTEAGAHRQPAEPARQPQPTRPPVRLAVTDGATALDIEVEEDGWQEF
;
A
#
# COMPACT_ATOMS: atom_id res chain seq x y z
N MET A 1 67.49 10.27 40.49
CA MET A 1 68.88 9.97 40.05
C MET A 1 69.47 8.65 40.61
N ARG A 2 68.65 7.67 41.09
CA ARG A 2 69.11 6.32 41.53
C ARG A 2 68.72 5.16 40.60
N MET A 3 67.91 5.40 39.56
CA MET A 3 67.42 4.35 38.65
C MET A 3 68.38 4.07 37.47
N PHE A 4 69.25 5.02 37.10
CA PHE A 4 70.23 4.85 36.03
C PHE A 4 71.50 4.07 36.44
N SER A 5 71.80 3.93 37.74
CA SER A 5 72.99 3.19 38.20
C SER A 5 72.81 1.67 38.21
N VAL A 6 71.56 1.17 38.23
CA VAL A 6 71.26 -0.27 38.13
C VAL A 6 71.40 -0.76 36.69
N PHE A 7 71.09 0.09 35.71
CA PHE A 7 71.26 -0.23 34.30
C PHE A 7 72.72 -0.50 33.93
N GLY A 8 73.70 0.18 34.52
CA GLY A 8 75.12 -0.06 34.24
C GLY A 8 75.58 -1.49 34.52
N ARG A 9 75.06 -2.13 35.59
CA ARG A 9 75.50 -3.44 36.09
C ARG A 9 74.79 -4.65 35.49
N LEU A 10 73.76 -4.46 34.68
CA LEU A 10 73.01 -5.55 34.05
C LEU A 10 73.77 -6.07 32.83
N SER A 11 73.75 -7.39 32.62
CA SER A 11 74.37 -8.03 31.45
C SER A 11 73.75 -7.48 30.16
N ILE A 12 74.53 -7.45 29.09
CA ILE A 12 74.06 -7.00 27.76
C ILE A 12 72.81 -7.78 27.32
N THR A 13 72.75 -9.06 27.66
CA THR A 13 71.57 -9.92 27.43
C THR A 13 70.33 -9.43 28.18
N PHE A 14 70.45 -9.02 29.44
CA PHE A 14 69.31 -8.50 30.21
C PHE A 14 68.84 -7.14 29.69
N LYS A 15 69.78 -6.29 29.24
CA LYS A 15 69.46 -4.98 28.63
C LYS A 15 68.68 -5.13 27.33
N LEU A 16 69.09 -6.06 26.47
CA LEU A 16 68.39 -6.34 25.21
C LEU A 16 66.98 -6.91 25.45
N ILE A 17 66.83 -7.81 26.43
CA ILE A 17 65.51 -8.34 26.82
C ILE A 17 64.62 -7.21 27.36
N LEU A 18 65.15 -6.37 28.26
CA LEU A 18 64.40 -5.26 28.85
C LEU A 18 63.97 -4.24 27.79
N ALA A 19 64.82 -3.93 26.81
CA ALA A 19 64.47 -3.06 25.69
C ALA A 19 63.35 -3.67 24.81
N ALA A 20 63.44 -4.97 24.50
CA ALA A 20 62.40 -5.66 23.72
C ALA A 20 61.05 -5.71 24.46
N VAL A 21 61.07 -5.91 25.78
CA VAL A 21 59.86 -5.90 26.62
C VAL A 21 59.23 -4.50 26.64
N ILE A 22 60.01 -3.44 26.80
CA ILE A 22 59.49 -2.06 26.82
C ILE A 22 58.82 -1.69 25.48
N VAL A 23 59.44 -2.04 24.34
CA VAL A 23 58.86 -1.79 23.02
C VAL A 23 57.56 -2.56 22.82
N ASN A 24 57.48 -3.82 23.28
CA ASN A 24 56.25 -4.61 23.20
C ASN A 24 55.14 -4.07 24.10
N VAL A 25 55.46 -3.65 25.33
CA VAL A 25 54.48 -3.07 26.25
C VAL A 25 53.94 -1.74 25.71
N ALA A 26 54.79 -0.90 25.09
CA ALA A 26 54.35 0.33 24.44
C ALA A 26 53.46 0.06 23.21
N GLY A 27 53.80 -0.95 22.40
CA GLY A 27 52.98 -1.38 21.27
C GLY A 27 51.61 -1.93 21.69
N LEU A 28 51.56 -2.68 22.80
CA LEU A 28 50.33 -3.19 23.39
C LEU A 28 49.42 -2.05 23.85
N ALA A 29 49.98 -1.07 24.58
CA ALA A 29 49.22 0.10 25.04
C ALA A 29 48.66 0.92 23.87
N ALA A 30 49.42 1.09 22.79
CA ALA A 30 48.97 1.77 21.58
C ALA A 30 47.86 0.99 20.84
N SER A 31 47.96 -0.35 20.79
CA SER A 31 46.94 -1.21 20.18
C SER A 31 45.63 -1.19 20.96
N ILE A 32 45.69 -1.29 22.28
CA ILE A 32 44.50 -1.22 23.15
C ILE A 32 43.82 0.14 23.00
N TYR A 33 44.61 1.22 23.00
CA TYR A 33 44.10 2.56 22.77
C TYR A 33 43.41 2.70 21.40
N PHE A 34 44.00 2.12 20.35
CA PHE A 34 43.43 2.19 19.00
C PHE A 34 42.13 1.38 18.86
N VAL A 35 42.07 0.17 19.45
CA VAL A 35 40.88 -0.69 19.44
C VAL A 35 39.75 -0.03 20.24
N ASP A 36 40.02 0.46 21.45
CA ASP A 36 39.02 1.12 22.28
C ASP A 36 38.43 2.36 21.58
N ARG A 37 39.28 3.19 20.97
CA ARG A 37 38.81 4.36 20.21
C ARG A 37 37.99 4.02 18.97
N THR A 38 38.30 2.92 18.31
CA THR A 38 37.63 2.52 17.05
C THR A 38 36.29 1.82 17.33
N ALA A 39 36.26 0.98 18.37
CA ALA A 39 35.07 0.28 18.81
C ALA A 39 34.01 1.23 19.38
N GLU A 40 34.43 2.25 20.15
CA GLU A 40 33.52 3.21 20.78
C GLU A 40 32.77 4.08 19.77
N GLY A 41 33.38 4.46 18.65
CA GLY A 41 32.66 5.22 17.61
C GLY A 41 31.68 4.35 16.82
N SER A 42 32.18 3.25 16.27
CA SER A 42 31.46 2.49 15.25
C SER A 42 30.22 1.76 15.77
N LEU A 43 30.25 1.25 17.01
CA LEU A 43 29.13 0.52 17.60
C LEU A 43 27.98 1.45 18.01
N TYR A 44 28.32 2.62 18.57
CA TYR A 44 27.30 3.60 18.92
C TYR A 44 26.70 4.25 17.68
N ASP A 45 27.48 4.54 16.64
CA ASP A 45 26.95 5.09 15.39
C ASP A 45 25.96 4.11 14.73
N LEU A 46 26.30 2.82 14.67
CA LEU A 46 25.40 1.80 14.11
C LEU A 46 24.11 1.63 14.94
N ALA A 47 24.22 1.64 16.28
CA ALA A 47 23.06 1.56 17.16
C ALA A 47 22.16 2.80 17.04
N ILE A 48 22.76 3.99 16.98
CA ILE A 48 22.05 5.27 16.79
C ILE A 48 21.30 5.28 15.46
N ASP A 49 21.90 4.81 14.36
CA ASP A 49 21.22 4.76 13.06
C ASP A 49 19.99 3.83 13.10
N GLY A 50 20.13 2.64 13.71
CA GLY A 50 19.03 1.71 13.91
C GLY A 50 17.90 2.27 14.77
N TRP A 51 18.26 2.83 15.93
CA TRP A 51 17.29 3.44 16.85
C TRP A 51 16.65 4.71 16.29
N THR A 52 17.35 5.47 15.46
CA THR A 52 16.79 6.64 14.77
C THR A 52 15.66 6.21 13.83
N MET A 53 15.88 5.14 13.06
CA MET A 53 14.86 4.58 12.17
C MET A 53 13.63 4.08 12.97
N GLN A 54 13.86 3.32 14.04
CA GLN A 54 12.78 2.81 14.89
C GLN A 54 12.00 3.95 15.58
N THR A 55 12.69 4.96 16.09
CA THR A 55 12.07 6.14 16.70
C THR A 55 11.19 6.89 15.69
N GLY A 56 11.65 7.03 14.44
CA GLY A 56 10.84 7.61 13.37
C GLY A 56 9.56 6.82 13.09
N GLN A 57 9.64 5.49 13.02
CA GLN A 57 8.49 4.62 12.77
C GLN A 57 7.46 4.70 13.91
N VAL A 58 7.90 4.69 15.17
CA VAL A 58 7.01 4.84 16.33
C VAL A 58 6.34 6.22 16.30
N ALA A 59 7.08 7.28 16.00
CA ALA A 59 6.51 8.62 15.90
C ALA A 59 5.47 8.75 14.77
N GLU A 60 5.68 8.08 13.64
CA GLU A 60 4.72 8.04 12.53
C GLU A 60 3.46 7.25 12.91
N ALA A 61 3.61 6.08 13.53
CA ALA A 61 2.48 5.26 14.00
C ALA A 61 1.65 5.98 15.09
N ALA A 62 2.30 6.71 15.99
CA ALA A 62 1.64 7.47 17.05
C ALA A 62 0.88 8.72 16.55
N ALA A 63 1.13 9.19 15.31
CA ALA A 63 0.61 10.46 14.81
C ALA A 63 -0.92 10.55 14.85
N GLY A 64 -1.61 9.46 14.52
CA GLY A 64 -3.07 9.39 14.61
C GLY A 64 -3.59 9.49 16.04
N GLY A 65 -2.94 8.80 16.98
CA GLY A 65 -3.30 8.83 18.40
C GLY A 65 -3.05 10.21 19.01
N ILE A 66 -1.93 10.85 18.68
CA ILE A 66 -1.57 12.19 19.15
C ILE A 66 -2.55 13.24 18.61
N LYS A 67 -2.87 13.20 17.31
CA LYS A 67 -3.81 14.14 16.67
C LYS A 67 -5.18 14.15 17.35
N TRP A 68 -5.66 12.99 17.79
CA TRP A 68 -6.97 12.82 18.40
C TRP A 68 -6.93 12.69 19.93
N LYS A 69 -5.77 12.95 20.55
CA LYS A 69 -5.53 12.83 22.00
C LYS A 69 -6.01 11.49 22.60
N LYS A 70 -5.73 10.39 21.90
CA LYS A 70 -6.10 9.03 22.31
C LYS A 70 -4.89 8.28 22.90
N PRO A 71 -4.72 8.25 24.23
CA PRO A 71 -3.54 7.66 24.86
C PRO A 71 -3.37 6.17 24.57
N ASP A 72 -4.46 5.41 24.49
CA ASP A 72 -4.41 3.96 24.23
C ASP A 72 -3.83 3.63 22.85
N VAL A 73 -4.15 4.44 21.83
CA VAL A 73 -3.63 4.29 20.46
C VAL A 73 -2.16 4.67 20.38
N VAL A 74 -1.75 5.66 21.18
CA VAL A 74 -0.35 6.09 21.26
C VAL A 74 0.49 5.01 21.96
N ALA A 75 -0.03 4.38 23.01
CA ALA A 75 0.63 3.28 23.69
C ALA A 75 0.86 2.08 22.77
N GLU A 76 -0.09 1.77 21.89
CA GLU A 76 0.05 0.70 20.89
C GLU A 76 1.23 0.94 19.93
N ALA A 77 1.58 2.20 19.64
CA ALA A 77 2.67 2.54 18.73
C ALA A 77 4.07 2.11 19.23
N TYR A 78 4.26 2.01 20.55
CA TYR A 78 5.51 1.53 21.16
C TYR A 78 5.35 0.20 21.91
N ALA A 79 4.15 -0.39 21.95
CA ALA A 79 3.85 -1.64 22.64
C ALA A 79 4.75 -2.82 22.22
N ALA A 80 5.14 -2.88 20.94
CA ALA A 80 6.05 -3.92 20.44
C ALA A 80 7.41 -3.93 21.14
N TYR A 81 7.88 -2.75 21.58
CA TYR A 81 9.15 -2.58 22.28
C TYR A 81 9.02 -2.74 23.81
N GLU A 82 7.82 -2.69 24.36
CA GLU A 82 7.58 -2.96 25.79
C GLU A 82 7.84 -4.45 26.13
N THR A 83 7.53 -5.34 25.17
CA THR A 83 7.68 -6.79 25.32
C THR A 83 9.02 -7.33 24.84
N ASP A 84 9.96 -6.45 24.48
CA ASP A 84 11.27 -6.84 23.95
C ASP A 84 12.08 -7.60 25.04
N PRO A 85 12.44 -8.88 24.82
CA PRO A 85 13.23 -9.65 25.77
C PRO A 85 14.61 -9.03 26.06
N ASP A 86 15.15 -8.22 25.12
CA ASP A 86 16.44 -7.54 25.28
C ASP A 86 16.31 -6.21 26.04
N LYS A 87 15.08 -5.83 26.45
CA LYS A 87 14.76 -4.57 27.16
C LYS A 87 15.41 -3.35 26.49
N ALA A 88 15.30 -3.27 25.16
CA ALA A 88 15.93 -2.22 24.37
C ALA A 88 15.36 -0.83 24.66
N LEU A 89 14.08 -0.74 25.04
CA LEU A 89 13.40 0.52 25.34
C LEU A 89 13.23 0.72 26.86
N LEU A 90 13.78 1.82 27.38
CA LEU A 90 13.75 2.18 28.81
C LEU A 90 12.59 3.11 29.16
N ARG A 91 12.28 4.06 28.27
CA ARG A 91 11.24 5.07 28.46
C ARG A 91 10.63 5.46 27.12
N ALA A 92 9.32 5.64 27.09
CA ALA A 92 8.63 6.30 25.99
C ALA A 92 7.68 7.34 26.54
N ILE A 93 7.62 8.51 25.91
CA ILE A 93 6.67 9.58 26.23
C ILE A 93 6.19 10.22 24.94
N ALA A 94 4.87 10.33 24.79
CA ALA A 94 4.27 11.06 23.69
C ALA A 94 3.70 12.39 24.19
N PHE A 95 3.96 13.44 23.42
CA PHE A 95 3.57 14.81 23.70
C PHE A 95 2.63 15.31 22.61
N ASP A 96 1.56 16.02 23.00
CA ASP A 96 0.71 16.73 22.04
C ASP A 96 1.35 18.04 21.54
N ALA A 97 0.64 18.75 20.67
CA ALA A 97 1.08 20.04 20.14
C ALA A 97 1.32 21.11 21.22
N GLU A 98 0.66 20.99 22.38
CA GLU A 98 0.84 21.86 23.54
C GLU A 98 2.00 21.41 24.44
N LYS A 99 2.73 20.35 24.06
CA LYS A 99 3.81 19.70 24.82
C LYS A 99 3.30 19.03 26.11
N ALA A 100 2.00 18.75 26.19
CA ALA A 100 1.43 17.98 27.29
C ALA A 100 1.63 16.49 27.04
N GLU A 101 1.96 15.76 28.10
CA GLU A 101 2.11 14.31 28.07
C GLU A 101 0.75 13.64 27.83
N LEU A 102 0.68 12.80 26.79
CA LEU A 102 -0.52 12.03 26.46
C LEU A 102 -0.43 10.60 26.99
N ALA A 103 0.71 9.95 26.78
CA ALA A 103 0.95 8.58 27.20
C ALA A 103 2.44 8.41 27.50
N ALA A 104 2.75 7.59 28.50
CA ALA A 104 4.11 7.27 28.87
C ALA A 104 4.25 5.82 29.31
N PHE A 105 5.42 5.27 29.01
CA PHE A 105 5.86 3.94 29.41
C PHE A 105 7.23 4.05 30.08
N ALA A 106 7.47 3.24 31.11
CA ALA A 106 8.79 3.08 31.74
C ALA A 106 9.05 1.60 31.97
N ALA A 107 10.22 1.13 31.53
CA ALA A 107 10.63 -0.24 31.78
C ALA A 107 10.90 -0.46 33.28
N PRO A 108 10.65 -1.67 33.82
CA PRO A 108 10.92 -1.99 35.21
C PRO A 108 12.37 -1.68 35.60
N GLU A 109 12.58 -1.10 36.79
CA GLU A 109 13.91 -0.75 37.33
C GLU A 109 14.66 0.39 36.61
N THR A 110 13.98 1.16 35.77
CA THR A 110 14.56 2.34 35.10
C THR A 110 14.43 3.60 35.96
N GLU A 111 15.54 4.32 36.17
CA GLU A 111 15.50 5.67 36.74
C GLU A 111 15.12 6.70 35.66
N THR A 112 13.91 7.26 35.75
CA THR A 112 13.36 8.10 34.67
C THR A 112 13.68 9.58 34.79
N THR A 113 14.14 10.06 35.95
CA THR A 113 14.28 11.50 36.24
C THR A 113 15.15 12.25 35.22
N ALA A 114 16.34 11.71 34.91
CA ALA A 114 17.26 12.33 33.96
C ALA A 114 16.77 12.21 32.51
N ILE A 115 16.12 11.09 32.19
CA ILE A 115 15.56 10.80 30.86
C ILE A 115 14.39 11.75 30.56
N ASP A 116 13.46 11.86 31.49
CA ASP A 116 12.26 12.70 31.35
C ASP A 116 12.65 14.18 31.26
N ALA A 117 13.63 14.62 32.06
CA ALA A 117 14.18 15.98 31.97
C ALA A 117 14.83 16.25 30.60
N ALA A 118 15.60 15.30 30.07
CA ALA A 118 16.21 15.42 28.75
C ALA A 118 15.16 15.47 27.63
N MET A 119 14.13 14.61 27.68
CA MET A 119 13.02 14.62 26.72
C MET A 119 12.25 15.95 26.77
N ALA A 120 11.90 16.41 27.96
CA ALA A 120 11.18 17.67 28.14
C ALA A 120 11.96 18.88 27.60
N GLU A 121 13.27 18.94 27.83
CA GLU A 121 14.13 19.99 27.28
C GLU A 121 14.17 19.97 25.75
N ILE A 122 14.29 18.78 25.16
CA ILE A 122 14.32 18.63 23.70
C ILE A 122 12.96 19.01 23.09
N VAL A 123 11.84 18.53 23.65
CA VAL A 123 10.47 18.86 23.21
C VAL A 123 10.17 20.35 23.39
N ALA A 124 10.71 21.00 24.44
CA ALA A 124 10.57 22.44 24.63
C ALA A 124 11.11 23.24 23.43
N GLY A 125 12.17 22.76 22.79
CA GLY A 125 12.75 23.31 21.56
C GLY A 125 11.95 23.08 20.28
N ALA A 126 10.86 22.28 20.33
CA ALA A 126 9.99 21.93 19.21
C ALA A 126 10.75 21.48 17.94
N PRO A 127 11.53 20.39 18.02
CA PRO A 127 12.41 19.98 16.95
C PRO A 127 11.63 19.50 15.72
N GLU A 128 12.08 19.90 14.52
CA GLU A 128 11.51 19.46 13.22
C GLU A 128 12.18 18.19 12.67
N LYS A 129 13.26 17.74 13.31
CA LYS A 129 14.00 16.53 12.99
C LYS A 129 14.23 15.72 14.26
N ILE A 130 14.61 14.46 14.12
CA ILE A 130 14.97 13.64 15.27
C ILE A 130 16.19 14.26 15.96
N VAL A 131 16.04 14.58 17.23
CA VAL A 131 17.14 15.08 18.08
C VAL A 131 17.53 13.98 19.03
N THR A 132 18.83 13.70 19.06
CA THR A 132 19.43 12.64 19.85
C THR A 132 20.30 13.24 20.95
N ARG A 133 20.13 12.76 22.18
CA ARG A 133 20.95 13.12 23.35
C ARG A 133 21.39 11.86 24.07
N ARG A 134 22.71 11.72 24.24
CA ARG A 134 23.30 10.64 25.02
C ARG A 134 23.27 10.98 26.50
N LEU A 135 22.83 10.04 27.31
CA LEU A 135 22.89 10.05 28.77
C LEU A 135 23.71 8.82 29.21
N ASP A 136 24.03 8.74 30.50
CA ASP A 136 24.66 7.55 31.06
C ASP A 136 23.67 6.37 30.98
N GLY A 137 24.08 5.28 30.31
CA GLY A 137 23.28 4.06 30.13
C GLY A 137 22.12 4.16 29.14
N SER A 138 21.88 5.32 28.51
CA SER A 138 20.77 5.48 27.57
C SER A 138 20.99 6.52 26.48
N ILE A 139 20.28 6.36 25.36
CA ILE A 139 20.19 7.37 24.31
C ILE A 139 18.74 7.83 24.17
N VAL A 140 18.52 9.11 24.46
CA VAL A 140 17.22 9.76 24.32
C VAL A 140 17.08 10.32 22.92
N MET A 141 16.00 9.97 22.24
CA MET A 141 15.66 10.45 20.91
C MET A 141 14.25 11.03 20.92
N VAL A 142 14.08 12.24 20.38
CA VAL A 142 12.77 12.86 20.24
C VAL A 142 12.50 13.11 18.76
N ALA A 143 11.42 12.54 18.26
CA ALA A 143 10.99 12.66 16.87
C ALA A 143 9.67 13.46 16.77
N PRO A 144 9.52 14.33 15.75
CA PRO A 144 8.24 14.94 15.44
C PRO A 144 7.25 13.89 14.94
N SER A 145 6.01 13.96 15.40
CA SER A 145 4.94 13.03 15.04
C SER A 145 3.87 13.72 14.21
N GLY A 146 3.66 13.21 12.99
CA GLY A 146 2.70 13.75 12.03
C GLY A 146 2.98 15.21 11.61
N ARG A 147 2.20 15.74 10.66
CA ARG A 147 2.29 17.14 10.23
C ARG A 147 0.91 17.75 10.01
N THR A 148 0.76 19.02 10.36
CA THR A 148 -0.39 19.85 9.95
C THR A 148 -0.27 20.23 8.47
N SER A 149 -1.34 20.78 7.90
CA SER A 149 -1.34 21.36 6.54
C SER A 149 -0.24 22.41 6.34
N ASP A 150 0.15 23.10 7.42
CA ASP A 150 1.16 24.15 7.42
C ASP A 150 2.57 23.61 7.69
N GLY A 151 2.75 22.30 7.72
CA GLY A 151 4.04 21.61 7.85
C GLY A 151 4.58 21.48 9.28
N LYS A 152 3.85 21.96 10.30
CA LYS A 152 4.28 21.85 11.71
C LYS A 152 3.98 20.46 12.29
N PRO A 153 4.80 19.92 13.21
CA PRO A 153 4.52 18.66 13.88
C PRO A 153 3.18 18.68 14.62
N LEU A 154 2.42 17.57 14.62
CA LEU A 154 1.19 17.42 15.42
C LEU A 154 1.49 17.15 16.90
N GLY A 155 2.71 16.72 17.19
CA GLY A 155 3.27 16.51 18.51
C GLY A 155 4.66 15.86 18.39
N HIS A 156 5.14 15.26 19.47
CA HIS A 156 6.46 14.64 19.52
C HIS A 156 6.41 13.31 20.26
N VAL A 157 7.26 12.37 19.88
CA VAL A 157 7.47 11.14 20.64
C VAL A 157 8.93 11.08 21.07
N GLY A 158 9.15 10.98 22.38
CA GLY A 158 10.45 10.75 22.99
C GLY A 158 10.62 9.29 23.36
N LEU A 159 11.72 8.67 22.93
CA LEU A 159 12.10 7.30 23.27
C LEU A 159 13.50 7.30 23.90
N ALA A 160 13.73 6.48 24.92
CA ALA A 160 15.04 6.27 25.51
C ALA A 160 15.46 4.81 25.31
N TRP A 161 16.55 4.63 24.57
CA TRP A 161 17.09 3.32 24.23
C TRP A 161 18.21 2.92 25.19
N ASN A 162 18.25 1.65 25.57
CA ASN A 162 19.21 1.08 26.50
C ASN A 162 20.58 0.86 25.82
N THR A 163 21.66 1.39 26.39
CA THR A 163 23.01 1.18 25.83
C THR A 163 23.73 -0.04 26.41
N ALA A 164 23.16 -0.72 27.42
CA ALA A 164 23.80 -1.86 28.10
C ALA A 164 24.21 -2.99 27.14
N ALA A 165 23.41 -3.30 26.11
CA ALA A 165 23.76 -4.32 25.12
C ALA A 165 24.95 -3.89 24.24
N VAL A 166 25.01 -2.61 23.88
CA VAL A 166 26.15 -2.04 23.12
C VAL A 166 27.42 -2.04 23.97
N GLU A 167 27.27 -1.75 25.26
CA GLU A 167 28.34 -1.76 26.26
C GLU A 167 28.84 -3.18 26.56
N ASP A 168 27.98 -4.19 26.63
CA ASP A 168 28.36 -5.59 26.81
C ASP A 168 29.07 -6.16 25.57
N ILE A 169 28.63 -5.78 24.37
CA ILE A 169 29.35 -6.10 23.11
C ILE A 169 30.73 -5.43 23.12
N ARG A 170 30.84 -4.16 23.54
CA ARG A 170 32.12 -3.46 23.69
C ARG A 170 33.03 -4.18 24.69
N ASP A 171 32.52 -4.52 25.87
CA ASP A 171 33.29 -5.16 26.94
C ASP A 171 33.75 -6.57 26.55
N SER A 172 32.93 -7.32 25.82
CA SER A 172 33.30 -8.64 25.30
C SER A 172 34.38 -8.57 24.21
N LEU A 173 34.35 -7.56 23.32
CA LEU A 173 35.39 -7.31 22.31
C LEU A 173 36.72 -6.88 22.95
N ASN A 174 36.65 -6.04 23.98
CA ASN A 174 37.82 -5.61 24.74
C ASN A 174 38.43 -6.75 25.58
N GLY A 175 37.61 -7.62 26.18
CA GLY A 175 38.05 -8.78 26.95
C GLY A 175 38.70 -9.88 26.08
N GLY A 176 38.14 -10.17 24.91
CA GLY A 176 38.65 -11.22 24.01
C GLY A 176 40.00 -10.87 23.35
N SER A 177 40.20 -9.61 22.99
CA SER A 177 41.45 -9.14 22.35
C SER A 177 42.64 -9.12 23.33
N ALA A 178 42.41 -8.82 24.61
CA ALA A 178 43.44 -8.81 25.64
C ALA A 178 44.06 -10.20 25.89
N LEU A 179 43.25 -11.27 25.86
CA LEU A 179 43.72 -12.62 26.18
C LEU A 179 44.59 -13.23 25.07
N VAL A 180 44.23 -12.97 23.81
CA VAL A 180 44.99 -13.42 22.63
C VAL A 180 46.32 -12.66 22.50
N GLN A 181 46.34 -11.35 22.75
CA GLN A 181 47.58 -10.54 22.68
C GLN A 181 48.56 -10.83 23.83
N THR A 182 48.05 -11.12 25.03
CA THR A 182 48.91 -11.50 26.16
C THR A 182 49.59 -12.85 25.88
N ALA A 183 48.86 -13.80 25.28
CA ALA A 183 49.40 -15.10 24.88
C ALA A 183 50.46 -14.98 23.77
N SER A 184 50.24 -14.14 22.73
CA SER A 184 51.22 -13.95 21.65
C SER A 184 52.49 -13.24 22.13
N THR A 185 52.37 -12.27 23.02
CA THR A 185 53.52 -11.54 23.59
C THR A 185 54.33 -12.43 24.53
N ALA A 186 53.66 -13.23 25.38
CA ALA A 186 54.33 -14.22 26.23
C ALA A 186 55.08 -15.27 25.40
N LEU A 187 54.48 -15.76 24.30
CA LEU A 187 55.12 -16.72 23.40
C LEU A 187 56.37 -16.13 22.73
N LEU A 188 56.33 -14.87 22.29
CA LEU A 188 57.44 -14.17 21.67
C LEU A 188 58.60 -13.92 22.65
N VAL A 189 58.29 -13.53 23.90
CA VAL A 189 59.29 -13.32 24.95
C VAL A 189 59.92 -14.65 25.38
N ILE A 190 59.15 -15.74 25.47
CA ILE A 190 59.67 -17.09 25.77
C ILE A 190 60.58 -17.58 24.63
N LEU A 191 60.17 -17.40 23.37
CA LEU A 191 61.01 -17.76 22.21
C LEU A 191 62.33 -16.98 22.23
N LEU A 192 62.26 -15.66 22.45
CA LEU A 192 63.44 -14.78 22.50
C LEU A 192 64.38 -15.16 23.65
N PHE A 193 63.83 -15.49 24.83
CA PHE A 193 64.57 -15.94 26.00
C PHE A 193 65.28 -17.28 25.76
N LEU A 194 64.61 -18.25 25.13
CA LEU A 194 65.19 -19.55 24.81
C LEU A 194 66.34 -19.42 23.80
N THR A 195 66.19 -18.58 22.77
CA THR A 195 67.25 -18.31 21.79
C THR A 195 68.49 -17.66 22.41
N ILE A 196 68.33 -16.65 23.27
CA ILE A 196 69.45 -15.95 23.91
C ILE A 196 70.19 -16.88 24.90
N ARG A 197 69.45 -17.70 25.67
CA ARG A 197 70.03 -18.62 26.66
C ARG A 197 70.83 -19.76 26.01
N MET A 198 70.38 -20.27 24.87
CA MET A 198 71.00 -21.39 24.18
C MET A 198 72.19 -20.97 23.32
N VAL A 199 72.12 -19.80 22.68
CA VAL A 199 73.15 -19.32 21.75
C VAL A 199 74.28 -18.58 22.49
N ILE A 200 74.01 -17.79 23.52
CA ILE A 200 75.03 -16.92 24.14
C ILE A 200 75.48 -17.42 25.52
N GLY A 201 74.57 -17.96 26.35
CA GLY A 201 74.83 -18.18 27.78
C GLY A 201 75.68 -19.41 28.15
N ARG A 202 75.59 -20.51 27.39
CA ARG A 202 76.34 -21.76 27.67
C ARG A 202 77.80 -21.74 27.15
N PRO A 203 78.09 -21.25 25.93
CA PRO A 203 79.45 -21.29 25.37
C PRO A 203 80.42 -20.33 26.07
N LEU A 204 79.93 -19.17 26.54
CA LEU A 204 80.77 -18.15 27.19
C LEU A 204 81.32 -18.59 28.55
N LYS A 205 80.70 -19.57 29.21
CA LYS A 205 81.17 -20.12 30.50
C LYS A 205 82.24 -21.21 30.32
N ALA A 206 82.30 -21.83 29.14
CA ALA A 206 83.27 -22.88 28.80
C ALA A 206 84.61 -22.31 28.30
N VAL A 207 84.60 -21.18 27.59
CA VAL A 207 85.82 -20.54 27.06
C VAL A 207 86.63 -19.86 28.18
N THR A 208 85.99 -19.29 29.20
CA THR A 208 86.69 -18.63 30.32
C THR A 208 87.46 -19.61 31.22
N GLY A 209 87.02 -20.87 31.34
CA GLY A 209 87.73 -21.90 32.11
C GLY A 209 88.96 -22.50 31.39
N ARG A 210 89.07 -22.35 30.06
CA ARG A 210 90.19 -22.91 29.29
C ARG A 210 91.44 -22.00 29.30
N ILE A 211 91.25 -20.71 29.51
CA ILE A 211 92.33 -19.71 29.62
C ILE A 211 93.21 -19.96 30.85
N GLU A 212 92.64 -20.45 31.97
CA GLU A 212 93.39 -20.80 33.18
C GLU A 212 94.16 -22.13 33.06
N ALA A 213 93.65 -23.11 32.28
CA ALA A 213 94.29 -24.41 32.10
C ALA A 213 95.48 -24.37 31.11
N LEU A 214 95.41 -23.53 30.07
CA LEU A 214 96.51 -23.37 29.11
C LEU A 214 97.72 -22.65 29.74
N ALA A 215 97.50 -21.74 30.69
CA ALA A 215 98.56 -21.05 31.42
C ALA A 215 99.33 -21.97 32.40
N ALA A 216 98.78 -23.16 32.70
CA ALA A 216 99.36 -24.16 33.60
C ALA A 216 100.12 -25.30 32.88
N GLY A 217 100.24 -25.25 31.55
CA GLY A 217 101.07 -26.17 30.77
C GLY A 217 100.38 -27.42 30.19
N ASP A 218 99.06 -27.47 30.20
CA ASP A 218 98.29 -28.58 29.61
C ASP A 218 98.03 -28.36 28.10
N LEU A 219 98.76 -29.10 27.27
CA LEU A 219 98.70 -29.03 25.80
C LEU A 219 97.95 -30.20 25.14
N GLU A 220 97.50 -31.20 25.90
CA GLU A 220 96.91 -32.42 25.33
C GLU A 220 95.38 -32.35 25.21
N THR A 221 94.71 -31.54 26.03
CA THR A 221 93.24 -31.42 26.00
C THR A 221 92.73 -30.47 24.88
N PRO A 222 91.63 -30.79 24.17
CA PRO A 222 91.09 -29.92 23.13
C PRO A 222 90.42 -28.65 23.69
N VAL A 223 90.51 -27.52 22.98
CA VAL A 223 89.73 -26.32 23.28
C VAL A 223 88.30 -26.54 22.77
N ALA A 224 87.28 -26.40 23.63
CA ALA A 224 85.89 -26.58 23.23
C ALA A 224 85.36 -25.39 22.41
N HIS A 225 84.41 -25.64 21.51
CA HIS A 225 83.67 -24.66 20.70
C HIS A 225 84.46 -23.96 19.56
N LEU A 226 85.40 -24.66 18.93
CA LEU A 226 86.27 -24.15 17.85
C LEU A 226 85.55 -23.85 16.54
N ASP A 227 84.44 -24.52 16.35
CA ASP A 227 83.61 -24.60 15.16
C ASP A 227 82.51 -23.52 15.14
N ARG A 228 82.45 -22.68 16.18
CA ARG A 228 81.52 -21.52 16.25
C ARG A 228 82.03 -20.33 15.45
N ARG A 229 81.19 -19.70 14.62
CA ARG A 229 81.58 -18.56 13.75
C ARG A 229 81.34 -17.16 14.36
N ASP A 230 81.02 -17.08 15.65
CA ASP A 230 80.75 -15.83 16.37
C ASP A 230 81.97 -15.36 17.22
N GLU A 231 81.83 -14.25 17.94
CA GLU A 231 82.91 -13.63 18.74
C GLU A 231 83.49 -14.58 19.81
N VAL A 232 82.70 -15.54 20.28
CA VAL A 232 83.14 -16.59 21.22
C VAL A 232 84.03 -17.62 20.51
N GLY A 233 83.72 -17.95 19.25
CA GLY A 233 84.57 -18.81 18.41
C GLY A 233 85.83 -18.12 17.88
N VAL A 234 85.83 -16.77 17.76
CA VAL A 234 87.05 -16.01 17.49
C VAL A 234 88.05 -16.12 18.66
N ILE A 235 87.58 -16.07 19.90
CA ILE A 235 88.40 -16.27 21.11
C ILE A 235 88.84 -17.75 21.24
N ALA A 236 87.97 -18.72 20.97
CA ALA A 236 88.32 -20.16 21.01
C ALA A 236 89.36 -20.55 19.94
N ARG A 237 89.26 -20.01 18.71
CA ARG A 237 90.25 -20.20 17.65
C ARG A 237 91.58 -19.51 17.92
N ALA A 238 91.59 -18.38 18.62
CA ALA A 238 92.84 -17.72 19.02
C ALA A 238 93.62 -18.55 20.07
N LEU A 239 92.92 -19.26 20.97
CA LEU A 239 93.53 -20.16 21.95
C LEU A 239 94.01 -21.49 21.35
N ASP A 240 93.26 -22.09 20.40
CA ASP A 240 93.69 -23.33 19.74
C ASP A 240 94.72 -23.10 18.63
N GLY A 241 94.72 -21.92 18.00
CA GLY A 241 95.79 -21.50 17.09
C GLY A 241 97.16 -21.42 17.78
N PHE A 242 97.22 -21.11 19.08
CA PHE A 242 98.45 -21.14 19.86
C PHE A 242 98.92 -22.57 20.19
N ARG A 243 97.97 -23.51 20.34
CA ARG A 243 98.23 -24.95 20.61
C ARG A 243 98.67 -25.69 19.35
N VAL A 244 97.99 -25.45 18.24
CA VAL A 244 98.20 -26.15 16.96
C VAL A 244 99.42 -25.62 16.19
N ALA A 245 99.77 -24.33 16.31
CA ALA A 245 100.97 -23.76 15.67
C ALA A 245 102.29 -24.34 16.20
N SER A 246 102.28 -25.03 17.35
CA SER A 246 103.48 -25.57 17.98
C SER A 246 103.78 -27.03 17.62
N VAL A 247 102.87 -27.77 16.97
CA VAL A 247 103.04 -29.22 16.73
C VAL A 247 102.87 -29.68 15.26
N GLU A 248 102.13 -28.97 14.39
CA GLU A 248 101.75 -29.50 13.06
C GLU A 248 102.28 -28.70 11.83
N LYS A 249 103.39 -27.97 11.95
CA LYS A 249 104.07 -27.35 10.79
C LYS A 249 104.88 -28.35 9.94
N MET A 250 104.96 -29.63 10.30
CA MET A 250 105.94 -30.56 9.67
C MET A 250 105.41 -31.85 9.05
N ALA A 251 104.10 -32.11 8.93
CA ALA A 251 103.68 -33.45 8.46
C ALA A 251 102.48 -33.61 7.49
N ALA A 252 101.60 -32.64 7.25
CA ALA A 252 100.29 -32.94 6.63
C ALA A 252 99.97 -32.26 5.27
N ASP A 253 100.97 -31.78 4.53
CA ASP A 253 100.81 -31.24 3.15
C ASP A 253 100.61 -32.34 2.08
N ARG A 254 100.16 -33.57 2.43
CA ARG A 254 100.07 -34.70 1.47
C ARG A 254 98.71 -35.42 1.35
N GLU A 255 97.69 -35.12 2.15
CA GLU A 255 96.41 -35.87 2.12
C GLU A 255 95.20 -35.07 1.59
N LEU A 256 95.32 -33.75 1.43
CA LEU A 256 94.18 -32.84 1.18
C LEU A 256 93.65 -32.81 -0.27
N GLU A 257 94.34 -33.46 -1.21
CA GLU A 257 93.93 -33.47 -2.62
C GLU A 257 92.86 -34.54 -2.94
N ALA A 258 92.74 -35.60 -2.12
CA ALA A 258 91.91 -36.77 -2.46
C ALA A 258 90.41 -36.63 -2.11
N GLN A 259 90.02 -35.77 -1.15
CA GLN A 259 88.61 -35.59 -0.75
C GLN A 259 87.84 -34.52 -1.55
N ARG A 260 88.52 -33.73 -2.38
CA ARG A 260 87.88 -32.64 -3.15
C ARG A 260 86.96 -33.12 -4.29
N VAL A 261 87.01 -34.39 -4.68
CA VAL A 261 86.28 -34.88 -5.86
C VAL A 261 84.86 -35.37 -5.53
N GLY A 262 84.60 -35.92 -4.34
CA GLY A 262 83.28 -36.49 -3.99
C GLY A 262 82.20 -35.48 -3.57
N ILE A 263 82.61 -34.34 -2.99
CA ILE A 263 81.66 -33.29 -2.51
C ILE A 263 81.15 -32.43 -3.67
N GLU A 264 81.94 -32.26 -4.74
CA GLU A 264 81.57 -31.46 -5.91
C GLU A 264 80.47 -32.14 -6.77
N GLU A 265 80.43 -33.48 -6.78
CA GLU A 265 79.43 -34.29 -7.49
C GLU A 265 78.05 -34.28 -6.81
N GLU A 266 78.00 -34.30 -5.47
CA GLU A 266 76.75 -34.18 -4.70
C GLU A 266 76.19 -32.75 -4.72
N ARG A 267 77.07 -31.74 -4.77
CA ARG A 267 76.70 -30.32 -4.88
C ARG A 267 76.08 -30.01 -6.25
N THR A 268 76.65 -30.54 -7.32
CA THR A 268 76.14 -30.35 -8.69
C THR A 268 74.81 -31.08 -8.93
N GLN A 269 74.58 -32.27 -8.38
CA GLN A 269 73.27 -32.94 -8.46
C GLN A 269 72.18 -32.23 -7.65
N ASN A 270 72.48 -31.77 -6.42
CA ASN A 270 71.51 -31.00 -5.62
C ASN A 270 71.23 -29.61 -6.21
N GLU A 271 72.23 -28.94 -6.78
CA GLU A 271 72.03 -27.68 -7.51
C GLU A 271 71.19 -27.88 -8.78
N ALA A 272 71.41 -28.97 -9.54
CA ALA A 272 70.59 -29.29 -10.70
C ALA A 272 69.14 -29.65 -10.32
N ALA A 273 68.94 -30.44 -9.25
CA ALA A 273 67.61 -30.79 -8.76
C ALA A 273 66.85 -29.55 -8.24
N ARG A 274 67.50 -28.70 -7.44
CA ARG A 274 66.94 -27.42 -6.95
C ARG A 274 66.69 -26.43 -8.09
N ALA A 275 67.58 -26.34 -9.08
CA ALA A 275 67.38 -25.49 -10.24
C ALA A 275 66.21 -25.98 -11.12
N SER A 276 66.00 -27.29 -11.24
CA SER A 276 64.86 -27.85 -11.97
C SER A 276 63.53 -27.59 -11.27
N THR A 277 63.47 -27.76 -9.95
CA THR A 277 62.28 -27.47 -9.13
C THR A 277 61.98 -25.97 -9.08
N ALA A 278 63.02 -25.12 -8.95
CA ALA A 278 62.85 -23.67 -9.02
C ALA A 278 62.37 -23.21 -10.41
N LYS A 279 62.86 -23.81 -11.51
CA LYS A 279 62.36 -23.54 -12.87
C LYS A 279 60.90 -23.97 -13.04
N LEU A 280 60.52 -25.15 -12.52
CA LEU A 280 59.14 -25.62 -12.53
C LEU A 280 58.21 -24.72 -11.72
N GLN A 281 58.62 -24.34 -10.51
CA GLN A 281 57.87 -23.43 -9.65
C GLN A 281 57.72 -22.05 -10.29
N ALA A 282 58.78 -21.49 -10.88
CA ALA A 282 58.73 -20.22 -11.60
C ALA A 282 57.79 -20.29 -12.82
N ALA A 283 57.78 -21.40 -13.55
CA ALA A 283 56.85 -21.61 -14.67
C ALA A 283 55.39 -21.69 -14.20
N VAL A 284 55.11 -22.43 -13.11
CA VAL A 284 53.78 -22.52 -12.50
C VAL A 284 53.29 -21.15 -12.03
N VAL A 285 54.13 -20.40 -11.30
CA VAL A 285 53.81 -19.04 -10.83
C VAL A 285 53.58 -18.09 -11.99
N LYS A 286 54.37 -18.17 -13.07
CA LYS A 286 54.19 -17.35 -14.27
C LYS A 286 52.87 -17.65 -14.98
N LEU A 287 52.52 -18.93 -15.13
CA LEU A 287 51.25 -19.37 -15.73
C LEU A 287 50.05 -18.92 -14.90
N LEU A 288 50.11 -19.12 -13.58
CA LEU A 288 49.05 -18.67 -12.67
C LEU A 288 48.94 -17.15 -12.65
N GLY A 289 50.06 -16.43 -12.62
CA GLY A 289 50.09 -14.97 -12.68
C GLY A 289 49.47 -14.43 -13.96
N ALA A 290 49.77 -15.06 -15.12
CA ALA A 290 49.13 -14.70 -16.38
C ALA A 290 47.63 -14.99 -16.39
N ALA A 291 47.19 -16.11 -15.79
CA ALA A 291 45.76 -16.43 -15.67
C ALA A 291 45.02 -15.47 -14.72
N LEU A 292 45.64 -15.08 -13.61
CA LEU A 292 45.11 -14.10 -12.67
C LEU A 292 45.06 -12.69 -13.28
N ALA A 293 46.04 -12.31 -14.10
CA ALA A 293 46.02 -11.06 -14.84
C ALA A 293 44.81 -10.99 -15.80
N ARG A 294 44.55 -12.08 -16.54
CA ARG A 294 43.36 -12.18 -17.40
C ARG A 294 42.06 -12.15 -16.61
N LEU A 295 42.01 -12.79 -15.44
CA LEU A 295 40.87 -12.70 -14.53
C LEU A 295 40.64 -11.25 -14.04
N ALA A 296 41.70 -10.52 -13.71
CA ALA A 296 41.62 -9.12 -13.31
C ALA A 296 41.11 -8.20 -14.44
N GLU A 297 41.35 -8.57 -15.69
CA GLU A 297 40.77 -7.94 -16.89
C GLU A 297 39.33 -8.40 -17.19
N GLY A 298 38.75 -9.28 -16.36
CA GLY A 298 37.39 -9.79 -16.51
C GLY A 298 37.25 -11.01 -17.43
N ASP A 299 38.35 -11.62 -17.91
CA ASP A 299 38.30 -12.80 -18.78
C ASP A 299 38.06 -14.09 -17.98
N LEU A 300 36.79 -14.46 -17.82
CA LEU A 300 36.37 -15.68 -17.14
C LEU A 300 36.53 -16.95 -18.00
N THR A 301 36.93 -16.83 -19.27
CA THR A 301 37.10 -17.99 -20.18
C THR A 301 38.47 -18.66 -20.03
N THR A 302 39.39 -18.04 -19.29
CA THR A 302 40.75 -18.57 -19.13
C THR A 302 40.74 -19.87 -18.31
N ARG A 303 41.45 -20.90 -18.80
CA ARG A 303 41.66 -22.18 -18.10
C ARG A 303 43.13 -22.57 -18.16
N LEU A 304 43.65 -23.10 -17.05
CA LEU A 304 44.99 -23.67 -16.98
C LEU A 304 44.97 -25.07 -17.63
N LYS A 305 45.30 -25.13 -18.93
CA LYS A 305 45.27 -26.38 -19.72
C LYS A 305 46.56 -27.21 -19.63
N VAL A 306 47.69 -26.56 -19.35
CA VAL A 306 49.01 -27.20 -19.24
C VAL A 306 49.01 -28.21 -18.08
N ASP A 307 49.71 -29.33 -18.21
CA ASP A 307 49.84 -30.31 -17.14
C ASP A 307 50.83 -29.84 -16.08
N PHE A 308 50.35 -29.81 -14.84
CA PHE A 308 51.13 -29.41 -13.68
C PHE A 308 51.76 -30.65 -13.04
N PRO A 309 52.97 -30.53 -12.47
CA PRO A 309 53.54 -31.57 -11.62
C PRO A 309 52.57 -31.97 -10.51
N ALA A 310 52.67 -33.20 -10.01
CA ALA A 310 51.74 -33.77 -9.02
C ALA A 310 51.51 -32.81 -7.83
N ASP A 311 52.58 -32.19 -7.33
CA ASP A 311 52.58 -31.27 -6.19
C ASP A 311 51.74 -29.99 -6.42
N TYR A 312 51.54 -29.58 -7.69
CA TYR A 312 50.81 -28.37 -8.06
C TYR A 312 49.47 -28.64 -8.77
N ARG A 313 49.11 -29.90 -9.02
CA ARG A 313 47.87 -30.26 -9.74
C ARG A 313 46.62 -29.74 -9.04
N LYS A 314 46.58 -29.83 -7.70
CA LYS A 314 45.47 -29.29 -6.89
C LYS A 314 45.26 -27.79 -7.11
N LEU A 315 46.33 -27.01 -7.30
CA LEU A 315 46.24 -25.57 -7.56
C LEU A 315 45.59 -25.27 -8.91
N LYS A 316 45.96 -26.03 -9.95
CA LYS A 316 45.31 -25.96 -11.28
C LYS A 316 43.82 -26.30 -11.18
N ASP A 317 43.49 -27.38 -10.49
CA ASP A 317 42.11 -27.85 -10.36
C ASP A 317 41.24 -26.89 -9.56
N ASP A 318 41.75 -26.37 -8.44
CA ASP A 318 41.06 -25.37 -7.60
C ASP A 318 40.85 -24.05 -8.37
N PHE A 319 41.86 -23.59 -9.13
CA PHE A 319 41.73 -22.39 -9.99
C PHE A 319 40.66 -22.59 -11.06
N ASN A 320 40.73 -23.68 -11.84
CA ASN A 320 39.75 -23.93 -12.90
C ASN A 320 38.34 -24.08 -12.32
N ARG A 321 38.18 -24.76 -11.18
CA ARG A 321 36.88 -24.88 -10.49
C ARG A 321 36.33 -23.54 -10.01
N ALA A 322 37.18 -22.64 -9.53
CA ALA A 322 36.77 -21.29 -9.16
C ALA A 322 36.30 -20.50 -10.39
N MET A 323 37.02 -20.61 -11.51
CA MET A 323 36.64 -19.99 -12.78
C MET A 323 35.31 -20.53 -13.32
N ASP A 324 35.08 -21.85 -13.25
CA ASP A 324 33.81 -22.47 -13.65
C ASP A 324 32.65 -21.93 -12.80
N ARG A 325 32.81 -21.85 -11.48
CA ARG A 325 31.78 -21.31 -10.58
C ARG A 325 31.50 -19.83 -10.81
N LEU A 326 32.53 -19.03 -11.06
CA LEU A 326 32.37 -17.60 -11.39
C LEU A 326 31.66 -17.41 -12.73
N GLN A 327 32.03 -18.20 -13.74
CA GLN A 327 31.40 -18.18 -15.05
C GLN A 327 29.92 -18.58 -14.97
N ASP A 328 29.59 -19.64 -14.23
CA ASP A 328 28.20 -20.07 -14.01
C ASP A 328 27.38 -19.00 -13.27
N ALA A 329 27.97 -18.36 -12.25
CA ALA A 329 27.32 -17.27 -11.54
C ALA A 329 27.03 -16.09 -12.47
N MET A 330 28.00 -15.65 -13.27
CA MET A 330 27.80 -14.55 -14.23
C MET A 330 26.76 -14.89 -15.30
N ASN A 331 26.79 -16.10 -15.84
CA ASN A 331 25.79 -16.56 -16.81
C ASN A 331 24.37 -16.52 -16.22
N ARG A 332 24.19 -16.96 -14.97
CA ARG A 332 22.90 -16.86 -14.27
C ARG A 332 22.44 -15.41 -14.12
N ILE A 333 23.33 -14.50 -13.77
CA ILE A 333 22.97 -13.08 -13.63
C ILE A 333 22.57 -12.49 -14.99
N VAL A 334 23.28 -12.82 -16.08
CA VAL A 334 22.90 -12.42 -17.44
C VAL A 334 21.51 -12.92 -17.81
N ASP A 335 21.18 -14.16 -17.50
CA ASP A 335 19.86 -14.72 -17.80
C ASP A 335 18.76 -14.08 -16.95
N THR A 336 19.01 -13.84 -15.65
CA THR A 336 18.11 -13.07 -14.78
C THR A 336 17.91 -11.63 -15.28
N GLY A 337 18.96 -10.96 -15.73
CA GLY A 337 18.88 -9.62 -16.32
C GLY A 337 18.00 -9.59 -17.57
N ARG A 338 18.13 -10.61 -18.44
CA ARG A 338 17.27 -10.77 -19.61
C ARG A 338 15.80 -11.03 -19.24
N GLN A 339 15.55 -11.83 -18.20
CA GLN A 339 14.20 -12.05 -17.68
C GLN A 339 13.60 -10.78 -17.09
N LEU A 340 14.40 -9.97 -16.39
CA LEU A 340 13.99 -8.67 -15.86
C LEU A 340 13.59 -7.70 -16.99
N GLU A 341 14.38 -7.64 -18.07
CA GLU A 341 14.07 -6.80 -19.24
C GLU A 341 12.75 -7.22 -19.92
N LEU A 342 12.50 -8.53 -20.06
CA LEU A 342 11.23 -9.04 -20.57
C LEU A 342 10.06 -8.72 -19.63
N GLY A 343 10.22 -8.96 -18.33
CA GLY A 343 9.18 -8.71 -17.32
C GLY A 343 8.82 -7.23 -17.21
N THR A 344 9.81 -6.33 -17.25
CA THR A 344 9.57 -4.87 -17.26
C THR A 344 8.85 -4.41 -18.51
N GLY A 345 9.15 -5.00 -19.67
CA GLY A 345 8.41 -4.77 -20.90
C GLY A 345 6.94 -5.25 -20.85
N GLU A 346 6.65 -6.31 -20.09
CA GLU A 346 5.29 -6.77 -19.81
C GLU A 346 4.54 -5.84 -18.85
N ILE A 347 5.18 -5.43 -17.75
CA ILE A 347 4.57 -4.49 -16.78
C ILE A 347 4.23 -3.17 -17.46
N ARG A 348 5.13 -2.63 -18.30
CA ARG A 348 4.85 -1.40 -19.06
C ARG A 348 3.62 -1.55 -19.97
N ARG A 349 3.52 -2.65 -20.71
CA ARG A 349 2.34 -2.90 -21.56
C ARG A 349 1.05 -3.03 -20.74
N ALA A 350 1.12 -3.68 -19.58
CA ALA A 350 -0.02 -3.79 -18.68
C ALA A 350 -0.42 -2.43 -18.08
N ALA A 351 0.54 -1.57 -17.76
CA ALA A 351 0.31 -0.22 -17.28
C ALA A 351 -0.33 0.67 -18.37
N ASP A 352 0.18 0.62 -19.61
CA ASP A 352 -0.41 1.36 -20.74
C ASP A 352 -1.87 0.93 -21.01
N GLU A 353 -2.15 -0.38 -20.93
CA GLU A 353 -3.51 -0.90 -21.07
C GLU A 353 -4.41 -0.47 -19.91
N LEU A 354 -3.90 -0.50 -18.67
CA LEU A 354 -4.63 -0.02 -17.51
C LEU A 354 -4.97 1.47 -17.63
N ALA A 355 -4.04 2.30 -18.08
CA ALA A 355 -4.26 3.72 -18.32
C ALA A 355 -5.38 3.96 -19.34
N ARG A 356 -5.30 3.33 -20.51
CA ARG A 356 -6.36 3.42 -21.54
C ARG A 356 -7.71 2.96 -21.03
N ARG A 357 -7.73 1.86 -20.28
CA ARG A 357 -8.98 1.33 -19.71
C ARG A 357 -9.56 2.29 -18.68
N SER A 358 -8.73 2.90 -17.83
CA SER A 358 -9.16 3.93 -16.88
C SER A 358 -9.72 5.16 -17.60
N GLU A 359 -9.09 5.64 -18.67
CA GLU A 359 -9.61 6.75 -19.49
C GLU A 359 -10.96 6.40 -20.12
N GLN A 360 -11.10 5.21 -20.71
CA GLN A 360 -12.36 4.74 -21.29
C GLN A 360 -13.46 4.59 -20.23
N GLN A 361 -13.11 4.08 -19.04
CA GLN A 361 -14.04 3.99 -17.91
C GLN A 361 -14.46 5.38 -17.44
N ALA A 362 -13.55 6.35 -17.36
CA ALA A 362 -13.88 7.72 -16.97
C ALA A 362 -14.90 8.34 -17.94
N ALA A 363 -14.69 8.21 -19.25
CA ALA A 363 -15.62 8.71 -20.26
C ALA A 363 -17.01 8.03 -20.16
N THR A 364 -17.04 6.71 -19.98
CA THR A 364 -18.29 5.96 -19.83
C THR A 364 -19.01 6.35 -18.53
N LEU A 365 -18.25 6.62 -17.47
CA LEU A 365 -18.78 7.04 -16.18
C LEU A 365 -19.40 8.43 -16.26
N GLU A 366 -18.76 9.38 -16.95
CA GLU A 366 -19.33 10.72 -17.20
C GLU A 366 -20.68 10.63 -17.92
N GLU A 367 -20.77 9.85 -19.00
CA GLU A 367 -22.03 9.64 -19.73
C GLU A 367 -23.09 8.98 -18.85
N THR A 368 -22.70 8.00 -18.03
CA THR A 368 -23.61 7.29 -17.13
C THR A 368 -24.14 8.20 -16.04
N VAL A 369 -23.28 9.03 -15.43
CA VAL A 369 -23.68 10.00 -14.40
C VAL A 369 -24.61 11.05 -14.99
N ALA A 370 -24.34 11.53 -16.21
CA ALA A 370 -25.24 12.43 -16.92
C ALA A 370 -26.63 11.80 -17.12
N ALA A 371 -26.68 10.56 -17.64
CA ALA A 371 -27.94 9.83 -17.82
C ALA A 371 -28.70 9.60 -16.50
N VAL A 372 -28.00 9.27 -15.41
CA VAL A 372 -28.60 9.10 -14.09
C VAL A 372 -29.16 10.42 -13.55
N ASN A 373 -28.49 11.55 -13.79
CA ASN A 373 -29.00 12.87 -13.42
C ASN A 373 -30.27 13.23 -14.20
N ASP A 374 -30.30 12.95 -15.51
CA ASP A 374 -31.49 13.16 -16.33
C ASP A 374 -32.67 12.31 -15.86
N ILE A 375 -32.43 11.02 -15.56
CA ILE A 375 -33.46 10.13 -15.00
C ILE A 375 -33.93 10.65 -13.64
N THR A 376 -33.01 11.08 -12.77
CA THR A 376 -33.34 11.63 -11.45
C THR A 376 -34.23 12.87 -11.56
N SER A 377 -33.92 13.76 -12.51
CA SER A 377 -34.75 14.92 -12.84
C SER A 377 -36.14 14.50 -13.32
N SER A 378 -36.23 13.54 -14.25
CA SER A 378 -37.49 13.02 -14.79
C SER A 378 -38.36 12.35 -13.72
N VAL A 379 -37.78 11.55 -12.83
CA VAL A 379 -38.48 10.90 -11.72
C VAL A 379 -39.00 11.95 -10.72
N THR A 380 -38.18 12.96 -10.39
CA THR A 380 -38.61 14.07 -9.52
C THR A 380 -39.77 14.85 -10.14
N SER A 381 -39.72 15.13 -11.45
CA SER A 381 -40.82 15.75 -12.18
C SER A 381 -42.07 14.88 -12.20
N THR A 382 -41.91 13.56 -12.31
CA THR A 382 -43.03 12.60 -12.27
C THR A 382 -43.68 12.57 -10.89
N ALA A 383 -42.90 12.55 -9.81
CA ALA A 383 -43.41 12.63 -8.43
C ALA A 383 -44.20 13.91 -8.21
N LYS A 384 -43.67 15.05 -8.69
CA LYS A 384 -44.37 16.34 -8.63
C LYS A 384 -45.67 16.32 -9.43
N GLY A 385 -45.64 15.84 -10.66
CA GLY A 385 -46.82 15.73 -11.53
C GLY A 385 -47.89 14.80 -10.96
N ALA A 386 -47.49 13.70 -10.31
CA ALA A 386 -48.41 12.83 -9.58
C ALA A 386 -49.04 13.56 -8.39
N GLY A 387 -48.27 14.37 -7.65
CA GLY A 387 -48.79 15.24 -6.60
C GLY A 387 -49.84 16.23 -7.12
N GLU A 388 -49.55 16.93 -8.21
CA GLU A 388 -50.48 17.87 -8.85
C GLU A 388 -51.75 17.15 -9.36
N ALA A 389 -51.61 15.97 -9.97
CA ALA A 389 -52.74 15.15 -10.43
C ALA A 389 -53.62 14.67 -9.25
N ARG A 390 -53.02 14.28 -8.12
CA ARG A 390 -53.75 13.86 -6.91
C ARG A 390 -54.63 14.99 -6.40
N ASP A 391 -54.08 16.20 -6.36
CA ASP A 391 -54.80 17.37 -5.85
C ASP A 391 -55.99 17.72 -6.76
N ALA A 392 -55.80 17.66 -8.09
CA ALA A 392 -56.89 17.84 -9.06
C ALA A 392 -57.98 16.75 -8.95
N VAL A 393 -57.58 15.48 -8.80
CA VAL A 393 -58.53 14.35 -8.61
C VAL A 393 -59.31 14.50 -7.30
N THR A 394 -58.67 15.00 -6.24
CA THR A 394 -59.32 15.28 -4.95
C THR A 394 -60.35 16.39 -5.07
N GLU A 395 -60.10 17.42 -5.88
CA GLU A 395 -61.07 18.46 -6.19
C GLU A 395 -62.27 17.91 -6.97
N VAL A 396 -62.02 17.15 -8.04
CA VAL A 396 -63.09 16.50 -8.82
C VAL A 396 -63.94 15.55 -7.97
N ALA A 397 -63.33 14.81 -7.03
CA ALA A 397 -64.05 13.94 -6.10
C ALA A 397 -65.01 14.74 -5.21
N ARG A 398 -64.59 15.93 -4.75
CA ARG A 398 -65.42 16.83 -3.95
C ARG A 398 -66.60 17.37 -4.75
N ASP A 399 -66.37 17.76 -6.00
CA ASP A 399 -67.41 18.26 -6.90
C ASP A 399 -68.43 17.17 -7.29
N ALA A 400 -67.95 15.94 -7.51
CA ALA A 400 -68.82 14.79 -7.73
C ALA A 400 -69.69 14.51 -6.49
N GLY A 401 -69.13 14.56 -5.29
CA GLY A 401 -69.88 14.41 -4.03
C GLY A 401 -70.95 15.50 -3.86
N ARG A 402 -70.64 16.75 -4.21
CA ARG A 402 -71.61 17.84 -4.17
C ARG A 402 -72.70 17.71 -5.24
N SER A 403 -72.35 17.19 -6.42
CA SER A 403 -73.30 16.93 -7.50
C SER A 403 -74.28 15.83 -7.13
N ASP A 404 -73.82 14.78 -6.44
CA ASP A 404 -74.66 13.70 -5.90
C ASP A 404 -75.69 14.25 -4.90
N GLU A 405 -75.28 15.15 -4.00
CA GLU A 405 -76.19 15.81 -3.05
C GLU A 405 -77.28 16.63 -3.78
N VAL A 406 -76.90 17.44 -4.77
CA VAL A 406 -77.84 18.27 -5.54
C VAL A 406 -78.84 17.42 -6.32
N VAL A 407 -78.38 16.33 -6.94
CA VAL A 407 -79.27 15.38 -7.64
C VAL A 407 -80.22 14.70 -6.66
N GLY A 408 -79.75 14.28 -5.48
CA GLY A 408 -80.61 13.75 -4.43
C GLY A 408 -81.71 14.73 -4.00
N GLN A 409 -81.37 16.02 -3.86
CA GLN A 409 -82.35 17.08 -3.59
C GLN A 409 -83.35 17.25 -4.73
N ALA A 410 -82.91 17.20 -5.99
CA ALA A 410 -83.76 17.33 -7.16
C ALA A 410 -84.75 16.15 -7.30
N ILE A 411 -84.32 14.92 -7.04
CA ILE A 411 -85.19 13.73 -7.00
C ILE A 411 -86.27 13.90 -5.93
N SER A 412 -85.88 14.36 -4.74
CA SER A 412 -86.81 14.62 -3.64
C SER A 412 -87.87 15.67 -4.02
N ALA A 413 -87.44 16.76 -4.67
CA ALA A 413 -88.34 17.81 -5.15
C ALA A 413 -89.32 17.28 -6.23
N MET A 414 -88.84 16.49 -7.19
CA MET A 414 -89.70 15.88 -8.22
C MET A 414 -90.74 14.93 -7.63
N ASN A 415 -90.35 14.09 -6.66
CA ASN A 415 -91.28 13.23 -5.92
C ASN A 415 -92.33 14.06 -5.14
N GLY A 416 -91.92 15.21 -4.60
CA GLY A 416 -92.82 16.19 -3.98
C GLY A 416 -93.87 16.73 -4.96
N ILE A 417 -93.45 17.14 -6.17
CA ILE A 417 -94.33 17.63 -7.23
C ILE A 417 -95.28 16.54 -7.72
N GLU A 418 -94.78 15.31 -7.90
CA GLU A 418 -95.58 14.15 -8.30
C GLU A 418 -96.69 13.85 -7.28
N LYS A 419 -96.34 13.86 -5.98
CA LYS A 419 -97.32 13.72 -4.88
C LYS A 419 -98.35 14.85 -4.90
N SER A 420 -97.93 16.09 -5.09
CA SER A 420 -98.84 17.25 -5.16
C SER A 420 -99.79 17.16 -6.35
N SER A 421 -99.31 16.70 -7.52
CA SER A 421 -100.12 16.52 -8.73
C SER A 421 -101.21 15.45 -8.56
N ARG A 422 -100.91 14.37 -7.83
CA ARG A 422 -101.91 13.36 -7.46
C ARG A 422 -103.00 13.91 -6.55
N GLU A 423 -102.62 14.70 -5.54
CA GLU A 423 -103.60 15.35 -4.65
C GLU A 423 -104.47 16.35 -5.43
N ILE A 424 -103.90 17.13 -6.34
CA ILE A 424 -104.67 18.02 -7.23
C ILE A 424 -105.65 17.21 -8.08
N THR A 425 -105.21 16.11 -8.69
CA THR A 425 -106.09 15.22 -9.50
C THR A 425 -107.28 14.71 -8.69
N LYS A 426 -107.07 14.37 -7.41
CA LYS A 426 -108.12 13.96 -6.48
C LYS A 426 -109.12 15.10 -6.22
N ILE A 427 -108.63 16.32 -5.99
CA ILE A 427 -109.48 17.51 -5.81
C ILE A 427 -110.31 17.78 -7.07
N ILE A 428 -109.71 17.72 -8.26
CA ILE A 428 -110.43 17.90 -9.53
C ILE A 428 -111.51 16.83 -9.71
N GLY A 429 -111.25 15.57 -9.31
CA GLY A 429 -112.26 14.52 -9.31
C GLY A 429 -113.47 14.85 -8.42
N VAL A 430 -113.25 15.43 -7.24
CA VAL A 430 -114.34 15.89 -6.36
C VAL A 430 -115.11 17.05 -7.01
N ILE A 431 -114.42 17.98 -7.69
CA ILE A 431 -115.08 19.10 -8.39
C ILE A 431 -115.97 18.59 -9.53
N ASP A 432 -115.49 17.62 -10.31
CA ASP A 432 -116.27 16.96 -11.38
C ASP A 432 -117.52 16.26 -10.81
N GLU A 433 -117.38 15.57 -9.67
CA GLU A 433 -118.51 14.96 -8.95
C GLU A 433 -119.53 16.01 -8.46
N ILE A 434 -119.06 17.13 -7.90
CA ILE A 434 -119.93 18.26 -7.49
C ILE A 434 -120.66 18.85 -8.70
N ALA A 435 -119.97 19.02 -9.83
CA ALA A 435 -120.56 19.52 -11.07
C ALA A 435 -121.64 18.55 -11.59
N PHE A 436 -121.39 17.25 -11.57
CA PHE A 436 -122.37 16.23 -11.95
C PHE A 436 -123.60 16.23 -11.03
N GLN A 437 -123.40 16.27 -9.72
CA GLN A 437 -124.48 16.37 -8.73
C GLN A 437 -125.31 17.66 -8.93
N THR A 438 -124.65 18.79 -9.18
CA THR A 438 -125.30 20.09 -9.45
C THR A 438 -126.13 20.04 -10.74
N ASN A 439 -125.62 19.39 -11.79
CA ASN A 439 -126.35 19.18 -13.04
C ASN A 439 -127.60 18.30 -12.84
N LEU A 440 -127.52 17.25 -12.02
CA LEU A 440 -128.69 16.43 -11.66
C LEU A 440 -129.72 17.19 -10.81
N LEU A 441 -129.26 17.96 -9.83
CA LEU A 441 -130.12 18.84 -9.01
C LEU A 441 -130.85 19.87 -9.88
N ALA A 442 -130.12 20.51 -10.81
CA ALA A 442 -130.67 21.48 -11.74
C ALA A 442 -131.67 20.84 -12.73
N LEU A 443 -131.39 19.61 -13.18
CA LEU A 443 -132.34 18.84 -14.00
C LEU A 443 -133.64 18.55 -13.22
N ASN A 444 -133.52 18.07 -11.99
CA ASN A 444 -134.68 17.80 -11.13
C ASN A 444 -135.50 19.07 -10.88
N ALA A 445 -134.82 20.20 -10.59
CA ALA A 445 -135.47 21.50 -10.41
C ALA A 445 -136.15 22.00 -11.70
N GLY A 446 -135.52 21.79 -12.86
CA GLY A 446 -136.11 22.14 -14.16
C GLY A 446 -137.36 21.33 -14.49
N VAL A 447 -137.36 20.03 -14.15
CA VAL A 447 -138.55 19.16 -14.29
C VAL A 447 -139.69 19.62 -13.39
N GLU A 448 -139.41 19.94 -12.12
CA GLU A 448 -140.44 20.41 -11.19
C GLU A 448 -140.97 21.81 -11.57
N ALA A 449 -140.11 22.67 -12.10
CA ALA A 449 -140.50 23.97 -12.65
C ALA A 449 -141.42 23.84 -13.88
N ALA A 450 -141.15 22.88 -14.78
CA ALA A 450 -142.03 22.58 -15.91
C ALA A 450 -143.39 22.03 -15.44
N ARG A 451 -143.40 21.26 -14.35
CA ARG A 451 -144.62 20.71 -13.73
C ARG A 451 -145.52 21.78 -13.11
N ALA A 452 -144.93 22.87 -12.61
CA ALA A 452 -145.64 24.02 -12.04
C ALA A 452 -146.25 24.99 -13.07
N GLY A 453 -146.07 24.76 -14.38
CA GLY A 453 -146.69 25.55 -15.46
C GLY A 453 -146.23 27.02 -15.51
N GLU A 454 -147.16 27.96 -15.72
CA GLU A 454 -146.87 29.41 -15.84
C GLU A 454 -146.16 29.98 -14.59
N ALA A 455 -146.48 29.48 -13.38
CA ALA A 455 -145.86 29.93 -12.13
C ALA A 455 -144.38 29.51 -11.98
N GLY A 456 -143.96 28.47 -12.70
CA GLY A 456 -142.60 27.91 -12.64
C GLY A 456 -141.61 28.48 -13.66
N ARG A 457 -142.04 29.36 -14.60
CA ARG A 457 -141.19 29.85 -15.70
C ARG A 457 -139.87 30.47 -15.23
N GLY A 458 -139.88 31.29 -14.18
CA GLY A 458 -138.67 31.91 -13.64
C GLY A 458 -137.69 30.88 -13.06
N PHE A 459 -138.21 29.88 -12.34
CA PHE A 459 -137.41 28.77 -11.80
C PHE A 459 -136.84 27.88 -12.90
N ALA A 460 -137.57 27.66 -14.00
CA ALA A 460 -137.08 26.88 -15.13
C ALA A 460 -135.86 27.52 -15.81
N VAL A 461 -135.87 28.86 -15.97
CA VAL A 461 -134.71 29.60 -16.53
C VAL A 461 -133.50 29.49 -15.61
N VAL A 462 -133.68 29.69 -14.29
CA VAL A 462 -132.59 29.54 -13.32
C VAL A 462 -132.05 28.11 -13.31
N ALA A 463 -132.93 27.09 -13.34
CA ALA A 463 -132.52 25.70 -13.40
C ALA A 463 -131.71 25.38 -14.68
N GLN A 464 -132.11 25.95 -15.83
CA GLN A 464 -131.34 25.80 -17.08
C GLN A 464 -129.97 26.49 -17.00
N GLU A 465 -129.89 27.68 -16.41
CA GLU A 465 -128.61 28.41 -16.24
C GLU A 465 -127.67 27.67 -15.28
N VAL A 466 -128.18 27.18 -14.15
CA VAL A 466 -127.42 26.37 -13.19
C VAL A 466 -126.94 25.07 -13.86
N ARG A 467 -127.79 24.44 -14.68
CA ARG A 467 -127.41 23.26 -15.44
C ARG A 467 -126.29 23.56 -16.44
N SER A 468 -126.40 24.65 -17.19
CA SER A 468 -125.37 25.09 -18.13
C SER A 468 -124.05 25.42 -17.42
N LEU A 469 -124.12 26.05 -16.24
CA LEU A 469 -122.94 26.33 -15.42
C LEU A 469 -122.29 25.04 -14.91
N ALA A 470 -123.10 24.09 -14.43
CA ALA A 470 -122.62 22.79 -13.98
C ALA A 470 -121.94 22.00 -15.11
N GLN A 471 -122.50 22.01 -16.32
CA GLN A 471 -121.87 21.39 -17.49
C GLN A 471 -120.53 22.07 -17.86
N ARG A 472 -120.48 23.41 -17.83
CA ARG A 472 -119.23 24.15 -18.06
C ARG A 472 -118.18 23.87 -16.98
N SER A 473 -118.59 23.70 -15.73
CA SER A 473 -117.68 23.32 -14.63
C SER A 473 -117.13 21.92 -14.80
N ALA A 474 -117.95 20.95 -15.24
CA ALA A 474 -117.50 19.58 -15.53
C ALA A 474 -116.52 19.55 -16.72
N GLU A 475 -116.80 20.32 -17.77
CA GLU A 475 -115.91 20.45 -18.93
C GLU A 475 -114.56 21.06 -18.54
N ALA A 476 -114.56 22.15 -17.77
CA ALA A 476 -113.34 22.77 -17.26
C ALA A 476 -112.57 21.85 -16.29
N ALA A 477 -113.27 21.11 -15.42
CA ALA A 477 -112.65 20.12 -14.55
C ALA A 477 -111.98 19.01 -15.35
N SER A 478 -112.62 18.52 -16.42
CA SER A 478 -112.05 17.52 -17.33
C SER A 478 -110.80 18.04 -18.06
N GLU A 479 -110.82 19.29 -18.54
CA GLU A 479 -109.67 19.92 -19.18
C GLU A 479 -108.49 20.08 -18.22
N ILE A 480 -108.73 20.57 -17.00
CA ILE A 480 -107.69 20.68 -15.96
C ILE A 480 -107.14 19.29 -15.60
N LYS A 481 -108.01 18.28 -15.48
CA LYS A 481 -107.59 16.90 -15.22
C LYS A 481 -106.62 16.41 -16.30
N GLY A 482 -106.92 16.68 -17.57
CA GLY A 482 -106.03 16.35 -18.70
C GLY A 482 -104.67 17.04 -18.59
N LEU A 483 -104.64 18.34 -18.28
CA LEU A 483 -103.39 19.11 -18.10
C LEU A 483 -102.56 18.60 -16.92
N ILE A 484 -103.20 18.23 -15.81
CA ILE A 484 -102.49 17.68 -14.63
C ILE A 484 -101.96 16.28 -14.91
N GLN A 485 -102.71 15.42 -15.62
CA GLN A 485 -102.21 14.11 -16.05
C GLN A 485 -101.01 14.21 -16.99
N ALA A 486 -101.04 15.17 -17.93
CA ALA A 486 -99.88 15.46 -18.78
C ALA A 486 -98.68 15.95 -17.96
N SER A 487 -98.91 16.83 -16.98
CA SER A 487 -97.87 17.32 -16.06
C SER A 487 -97.27 16.20 -15.20
N GLU A 488 -98.09 15.28 -14.67
CA GLU A 488 -97.64 14.12 -13.91
C GLU A 488 -96.74 13.21 -14.77
N ALA A 489 -97.12 12.97 -16.03
CA ALA A 489 -96.30 12.21 -16.97
C ALA A 489 -94.94 12.88 -17.23
N GLN A 490 -94.92 14.21 -17.39
CA GLN A 490 -93.67 14.98 -17.56
C GLN A 490 -92.80 14.94 -16.30
N VAL A 491 -93.37 15.11 -15.12
CA VAL A 491 -92.64 15.03 -13.84
C VAL A 491 -92.05 13.64 -13.64
N LYS A 492 -92.80 12.58 -13.93
CA LYS A 492 -92.31 11.20 -13.86
C LYS A 492 -91.15 10.95 -14.83
N SER A 493 -91.24 11.47 -16.05
CA SER A 493 -90.14 11.40 -17.02
C SER A 493 -88.91 12.19 -16.53
N GLY A 494 -89.12 13.40 -15.98
CA GLY A 494 -88.05 14.22 -15.40
C GLY A 494 -87.36 13.53 -14.22
N ALA A 495 -88.13 12.96 -13.29
CA ALA A 495 -87.63 12.21 -12.16
C ALA A 495 -86.77 11.00 -12.61
N LYS A 496 -87.19 10.29 -13.67
CA LYS A 496 -86.39 9.20 -14.25
C LYS A 496 -85.05 9.68 -14.79
N LEU A 497 -85.04 10.76 -15.58
CA LEU A 497 -83.80 11.32 -16.15
C LEU A 497 -82.85 11.84 -15.07
N VAL A 498 -83.37 12.48 -14.03
CA VAL A 498 -82.56 12.94 -12.89
C VAL A 498 -82.01 11.74 -12.10
N GLY A 499 -82.81 10.68 -11.91
CA GLY A 499 -82.35 9.43 -11.30
C GLY A 499 -81.21 8.76 -12.09
N GLU A 500 -81.36 8.64 -13.41
CA GLU A 500 -80.31 8.14 -14.29
C GLU A 500 -79.04 9.00 -14.19
N THR A 501 -79.19 10.34 -14.14
CA THR A 501 -78.06 11.26 -13.94
C THR A 501 -77.33 11.00 -12.63
N GLY A 502 -78.05 10.73 -11.54
CA GLY A 502 -77.47 10.34 -10.26
C GLY A 502 -76.65 9.05 -10.34
N GLU A 503 -77.15 8.03 -11.03
CA GLU A 503 -76.38 6.80 -11.25
C GLU A 503 -75.10 7.04 -12.07
N PHE A 504 -75.14 7.93 -13.08
CA PHE A 504 -73.95 8.31 -13.84
C PHE A 504 -72.92 9.03 -12.95
N ILE A 505 -73.35 9.96 -12.11
CA ILE A 505 -72.46 10.67 -11.15
C ILE A 505 -71.85 9.68 -10.16
N GLY A 506 -72.63 8.73 -9.63
CA GLY A 506 -72.12 7.68 -8.76
C GLY A 506 -71.02 6.82 -9.42
N ARG A 507 -71.20 6.45 -10.69
CA ARG A 507 -70.16 5.75 -11.46
C ARG A 507 -68.90 6.60 -11.68
N ILE A 508 -69.05 7.90 -11.93
CA ILE A 508 -67.92 8.84 -12.07
C ILE A 508 -67.15 8.92 -10.75
N SER A 509 -67.85 9.08 -9.62
CA SER A 509 -67.24 9.13 -8.29
C SER A 509 -66.41 7.88 -8.00
N GLY A 510 -66.92 6.69 -8.32
CA GLY A 510 -66.17 5.43 -8.20
C GLY A 510 -64.90 5.41 -9.05
N LYS A 511 -64.97 5.87 -10.31
CA LYS A 511 -63.80 5.97 -11.20
C LYS A 511 -62.76 6.97 -10.69
N VAL A 512 -63.20 8.11 -10.17
CA VAL A 512 -62.33 9.13 -9.56
C VAL A 512 -61.60 8.57 -8.34
N GLY A 513 -62.27 7.76 -7.52
CA GLY A 513 -61.65 7.00 -6.43
C GLY A 513 -60.51 6.08 -6.91
N SER A 514 -60.76 5.28 -7.95
CA SER A 514 -59.71 4.41 -8.52
C SER A 514 -58.54 5.20 -9.13
N ILE A 515 -58.81 6.35 -9.76
CA ILE A 515 -57.73 7.23 -10.27
C ILE A 515 -56.88 7.74 -9.11
N ASN A 516 -57.50 8.15 -8.00
CA ASN A 516 -56.76 8.61 -6.82
C ASN A 516 -55.83 7.53 -6.26
N GLU A 517 -56.28 6.28 -6.19
CA GLU A 517 -55.44 5.15 -5.77
C GLU A 517 -54.21 4.97 -6.67
N ILE A 518 -54.41 4.97 -7.99
CA ILE A 518 -53.31 4.84 -8.98
C ILE A 518 -52.31 5.99 -8.84
N VAL A 519 -52.78 7.23 -8.69
CA VAL A 519 -51.90 8.40 -8.56
C VAL A 519 -51.08 8.33 -7.28
N VAL A 520 -51.66 7.86 -6.17
CA VAL A 520 -50.92 7.64 -4.92
C VAL A 520 -49.85 6.56 -5.08
N GLU A 521 -50.14 5.48 -5.80
CA GLU A 521 -49.14 4.44 -6.11
C GLU A 521 -48.00 4.98 -6.98
N ILE A 522 -48.30 5.78 -8.02
CA ILE A 522 -47.28 6.42 -8.87
C ILE A 522 -46.39 7.34 -8.04
N ALA A 523 -46.97 8.16 -7.16
CA ALA A 523 -46.20 9.09 -6.33
C ALA A 523 -45.23 8.33 -5.40
N ARG A 524 -45.70 7.26 -4.74
CA ARG A 524 -44.84 6.40 -3.90
C ARG A 524 -43.74 5.72 -4.71
N ALA A 525 -44.08 5.14 -5.86
CA ALA A 525 -43.10 4.49 -6.73
C ALA A 525 -42.03 5.47 -7.22
N ALA A 526 -42.41 6.71 -7.52
CA ALA A 526 -41.47 7.75 -7.91
C ALA A 526 -40.55 8.19 -6.75
N GLU A 527 -41.08 8.28 -5.52
CA GLU A 527 -40.27 8.54 -4.31
C GLU A 527 -39.24 7.42 -4.07
N ASP A 528 -39.65 6.15 -4.15
CA ASP A 528 -38.79 4.97 -3.99
C ASP A 528 -37.69 4.92 -5.09
N GLN A 529 -38.06 5.24 -6.33
CA GLN A 529 -37.11 5.35 -7.44
C GLN A 529 -36.10 6.48 -7.22
N ALA A 530 -36.53 7.64 -6.74
CA ALA A 530 -35.64 8.76 -6.45
C ALA A 530 -34.64 8.43 -5.33
N GLU A 531 -35.05 7.65 -4.33
CA GLU A 531 -34.13 7.13 -3.31
C GLU A 531 -33.13 6.12 -3.88
N SER A 532 -33.60 5.19 -4.71
CA SER A 532 -32.74 4.21 -5.39
C SER A 532 -31.69 4.89 -6.27
N LEU A 533 -32.08 5.93 -7.02
CA LEU A 533 -31.18 6.72 -7.87
C LEU A 533 -30.15 7.50 -7.05
N ARG A 534 -30.51 8.01 -5.86
CA ARG A 534 -29.53 8.60 -4.92
C ARG A 534 -28.48 7.57 -4.48
N GLY A 535 -28.89 6.33 -4.22
CA GLY A 535 -27.98 5.23 -3.93
C GLY A 535 -27.03 4.90 -5.09
N ILE A 536 -27.56 4.83 -6.32
CA ILE A 536 -26.77 4.61 -7.54
C ILE A 536 -25.76 5.75 -7.74
N ASN A 537 -26.18 7.00 -7.58
CA ASN A 537 -25.30 8.16 -7.73
C ASN A 537 -24.13 8.12 -6.73
N SER A 538 -24.39 7.71 -5.48
CA SER A 538 -23.35 7.48 -4.47
C SER A 538 -22.38 6.36 -4.88
N ALA A 539 -22.90 5.24 -5.39
CA ALA A 539 -22.07 4.13 -5.87
C ALA A 539 -21.19 4.54 -7.07
N MET A 540 -21.69 5.40 -7.97
CA MET A 540 -20.91 5.95 -9.08
C MET A 540 -19.70 6.77 -8.59
N GLY A 541 -19.83 7.52 -7.49
CA GLY A 541 -18.68 8.20 -6.87
C GLY A 541 -17.59 7.24 -6.38
N GLY A 542 -17.97 6.05 -5.93
CA GLY A 542 -17.02 4.97 -5.61
C GLY A 542 -16.28 4.43 -6.84
N ILE A 543 -16.99 4.27 -7.96
CA ILE A 543 -16.40 3.85 -9.25
C ILE A 543 -15.46 4.93 -9.80
N ASP A 544 -15.81 6.21 -9.66
CA ASP A 544 -14.94 7.34 -10.05
C ASP A 544 -13.61 7.28 -9.28
N THR A 545 -13.70 7.15 -7.95
CA THR A 545 -12.51 7.02 -7.09
C THR A 545 -11.63 5.83 -7.50
N ALA A 546 -12.24 4.66 -7.78
CA ALA A 546 -11.51 3.48 -8.24
C ALA A 546 -10.88 3.69 -9.62
N THR A 547 -11.55 4.43 -10.52
CA THR A 547 -11.05 4.75 -11.86
C THR A 547 -9.83 5.67 -11.78
N GLN A 548 -9.89 6.70 -10.93
CA GLN A 548 -8.77 7.60 -10.65
C GLN A 548 -7.59 6.87 -10.00
N GLN A 549 -7.86 5.97 -9.04
CA GLN A 549 -6.81 5.11 -8.46
C GLN A 549 -6.17 4.20 -9.52
N GLY A 550 -6.97 3.65 -10.45
CA GLY A 550 -6.46 2.86 -11.58
C GLY A 550 -5.51 3.66 -12.47
N ALA A 551 -5.85 4.90 -12.77
CA ALA A 551 -5.00 5.81 -13.55
C ALA A 551 -3.69 6.14 -12.81
N ALA A 552 -3.78 6.50 -11.53
CA ALA A 552 -2.60 6.77 -10.69
C ALA A 552 -1.70 5.53 -10.53
N MET A 553 -2.29 4.33 -10.40
CA MET A 553 -1.53 3.08 -10.39
C MET A 553 -0.82 2.82 -11.71
N ALA A 554 -1.48 3.10 -12.85
CA ALA A 554 -0.85 2.98 -14.16
C ALA A 554 0.37 3.89 -14.29
N GLU A 555 0.27 5.16 -13.87
CA GLU A 555 1.40 6.09 -13.84
C GLU A 555 2.54 5.57 -12.95
N GLN A 556 2.21 5.08 -11.75
CA GLN A 556 3.20 4.52 -10.82
C GLN A 556 3.90 3.28 -11.39
N PHE A 557 3.16 2.38 -12.03
CA PHE A 557 3.74 1.19 -12.67
C PHE A 557 4.61 1.54 -13.88
N THR A 558 4.23 2.54 -14.66
CA THR A 558 5.06 3.05 -15.76
C THR A 558 6.37 3.62 -15.23
N ALA A 559 6.32 4.46 -14.19
CA ALA A 559 7.51 5.02 -13.55
C ALA A 559 8.42 3.93 -12.95
N THR A 560 7.83 2.96 -12.24
CA THR A 560 8.56 1.83 -11.65
C THR A 560 9.21 0.97 -12.73
N SER A 561 8.49 0.68 -13.83
CA SER A 561 9.02 -0.09 -14.96
C SER A 561 10.20 0.62 -15.62
N HIS A 562 10.16 1.94 -15.73
CA HIS A 562 11.28 2.74 -16.24
C HIS A 562 12.52 2.62 -15.36
N ASN A 563 12.36 2.72 -14.04
CA ASN A 563 13.47 2.56 -13.09
C ASN A 563 14.05 1.15 -13.18
N LEU A 564 13.20 0.13 -13.19
CA LEU A 564 13.61 -1.27 -13.24
C LEU A 564 14.31 -1.62 -14.57
N ALA A 565 13.86 -1.05 -15.70
CA ALA A 565 14.51 -1.20 -17.00
C ALA A 565 15.90 -0.53 -17.01
N ARG A 566 16.02 0.65 -16.39
CA ARG A 566 17.31 1.34 -16.23
C ARG A 566 18.27 0.53 -15.36
N ASP A 567 17.81 0.05 -14.20
CA ASP A 567 18.64 -0.74 -13.27
C ASP A 567 19.05 -2.08 -13.92
N GLY A 568 18.16 -2.70 -14.69
CA GLY A 568 18.48 -3.88 -15.50
C GLY A 568 19.52 -3.61 -16.59
N ALA A 569 19.44 -2.47 -17.27
CA ALA A 569 20.43 -2.06 -18.26
C ALA A 569 21.80 -1.77 -17.62
N GLU A 570 21.82 -1.14 -16.45
CA GLU A 570 23.05 -0.89 -15.68
C GLU A 570 23.71 -2.19 -15.21
N LEU A 571 22.93 -3.14 -14.69
CA LEU A 571 23.40 -4.48 -14.34
C LEU A 571 24.04 -5.18 -15.56
N MET A 572 23.37 -5.14 -16.71
CA MET A 572 23.89 -5.73 -17.94
C MET A 572 25.17 -5.05 -18.43
N ALA A 573 25.28 -3.73 -18.28
CA ALA A 573 26.50 -2.98 -18.60
C ALA A 573 27.67 -3.42 -17.71
N LEU A 574 27.46 -3.54 -16.39
CA LEU A 574 28.48 -4.01 -15.44
C LEU A 574 28.96 -5.43 -15.75
N ILE A 575 28.03 -6.33 -16.12
CA ILE A 575 28.38 -7.72 -16.45
C ILE A 575 29.08 -7.82 -17.79
N SER A 576 28.82 -6.90 -18.73
CA SER A 576 29.45 -6.91 -20.06
C SER A 576 30.98 -6.79 -20.02
N HIS A 577 31.55 -6.30 -18.91
CA HIS A 577 32.99 -6.28 -18.67
C HIS A 577 33.57 -7.68 -18.40
N PHE A 578 32.74 -8.63 -17.96
CA PHE A 578 33.16 -10.01 -17.72
C PHE A 578 32.89 -10.87 -18.96
N ARG A 579 33.96 -11.43 -19.51
CA ARG A 579 33.90 -12.28 -20.70
C ARG A 579 33.63 -13.72 -20.29
N THR A 580 32.44 -14.23 -20.60
CA THR A 580 32.07 -15.65 -20.41
C THR A 580 32.03 -16.39 -21.74
N GLU A 581 32.16 -17.72 -21.75
CA GLU A 581 32.12 -18.52 -23.00
C GLU A 581 30.78 -18.39 -23.74
N ALA A 582 29.68 -18.13 -23.01
CA ALA A 582 28.37 -17.85 -23.58
C ALA A 582 28.35 -16.55 -24.41
N GLY A 583 29.22 -15.58 -24.11
CA GLY A 583 29.46 -14.39 -24.93
C GLY A 583 30.38 -14.64 -26.13
N ALA A 584 31.31 -15.60 -26.04
CA ALA A 584 32.28 -15.91 -27.09
C ALA A 584 31.69 -16.74 -28.27
N HIS A 585 30.58 -17.45 -28.05
CA HIS A 585 29.84 -18.16 -29.11
C HIS A 585 28.74 -17.35 -29.78
N ARG A 586 28.50 -16.10 -29.35
CA ARG A 586 27.66 -15.17 -30.12
C ARG A 586 28.52 -14.45 -31.14
N GLN A 587 28.62 -15.03 -32.34
CA GLN A 587 28.83 -14.24 -33.55
C GLN A 587 27.86 -13.05 -33.52
N PRO A 588 28.27 -11.84 -33.94
CA PRO A 588 27.32 -10.77 -34.18
C PRO A 588 26.28 -11.32 -35.15
N ALA A 589 25.04 -11.51 -34.69
CA ALA A 589 23.95 -11.77 -35.59
C ALA A 589 23.92 -10.58 -36.54
N GLU A 590 24.19 -10.86 -37.81
CA GLU A 590 24.04 -9.95 -38.93
C GLU A 590 22.73 -9.16 -38.72
N PRO A 591 22.74 -7.82 -38.82
CA PRO A 591 21.58 -7.02 -38.48
C PRO A 591 20.39 -7.56 -39.28
N ALA A 592 19.39 -8.07 -38.55
CA ALA A 592 18.17 -8.56 -39.14
C ALA A 592 17.63 -7.46 -40.05
N ARG A 593 17.59 -7.73 -41.35
CA ARG A 593 16.96 -6.84 -42.33
C ARG A 593 15.57 -6.53 -41.79
N GLN A 594 15.30 -5.25 -41.57
CA GLN A 594 13.98 -4.77 -41.22
C GLN A 594 12.98 -5.39 -42.21
N PRO A 595 11.89 -6.03 -41.75
CA PRO A 595 10.82 -6.42 -42.64
C PRO A 595 10.30 -5.12 -43.28
N GLN A 596 10.41 -5.04 -44.61
CA GLN A 596 9.73 -4.00 -45.37
C GLN A 596 8.26 -3.99 -44.95
N PRO A 597 7.65 -2.81 -44.79
CA PRO A 597 6.23 -2.72 -44.51
C PRO A 597 5.48 -3.45 -45.63
N THR A 598 4.89 -4.59 -45.29
CA THR A 598 3.93 -5.25 -46.16
C THR A 598 2.80 -4.27 -46.37
N ARG A 599 2.60 -3.87 -47.64
CA ARG A 599 1.43 -3.10 -48.07
C ARG A 599 0.18 -3.74 -47.45
N PRO A 600 -0.74 -2.95 -46.87
CA PRO A 600 -1.99 -3.49 -46.38
C PRO A 600 -2.72 -4.17 -47.55
N PRO A 601 -3.41 -5.31 -47.32
CA PRO A 601 -4.22 -5.91 -48.36
C PRO A 601 -5.27 -4.88 -48.79
N VAL A 602 -5.33 -4.62 -50.09
CA VAL A 602 -6.42 -3.89 -50.72
C VAL A 602 -7.71 -4.61 -50.33
N ARG A 603 -8.55 -3.98 -49.50
CA ARG A 603 -9.94 -4.41 -49.35
C ARG A 603 -10.59 -4.25 -50.71
N LEU A 604 -10.88 -5.37 -51.37
CA LEU A 604 -11.86 -5.41 -52.43
C LEU A 604 -13.17 -4.91 -51.83
N ALA A 605 -13.66 -3.79 -52.34
CA ALA A 605 -14.99 -3.31 -52.06
C ALA A 605 -15.98 -4.38 -52.55
N VAL A 606 -16.67 -5.01 -51.60
CA VAL A 606 -17.90 -5.75 -51.90
C VAL A 606 -18.95 -4.67 -52.19
N THR A 607 -19.22 -4.48 -53.47
CA THR A 607 -20.39 -3.75 -53.94
C THR A 607 -21.59 -4.66 -53.83
N ASP A 608 -22.37 -4.54 -52.75
CA ASP A 608 -23.79 -4.88 -52.79
C ASP A 608 -24.55 -3.61 -53.15
N GLY A 609 -24.83 -3.49 -54.44
CA GLY A 609 -25.80 -2.54 -54.95
C GLY A 609 -27.20 -3.15 -54.80
N ALA A 610 -28.02 -2.53 -53.95
CA ALA A 610 -29.44 -2.35 -54.22
C ALA A 610 -29.79 -0.90 -53.89
N THR A 611 -30.15 -0.19 -54.94
CA THR A 611 -30.46 1.22 -55.07
C THR A 611 -31.68 1.68 -54.26
N ALA A 612 -31.64 2.97 -53.91
CA ALA A 612 -32.75 3.94 -53.86
C ALA A 612 -33.74 3.86 -52.69
N LEU A 613 -33.63 4.84 -51.78
CA LEU A 613 -34.64 5.89 -51.60
C LEU A 613 -34.06 6.96 -50.66
N ASP A 614 -33.69 8.08 -51.29
CA ASP A 614 -33.47 9.36 -50.64
C ASP A 614 -34.86 9.95 -50.36
N ILE A 615 -35.21 10.15 -49.10
CA ILE A 615 -36.38 10.92 -48.70
C ILE A 615 -35.85 12.01 -47.77
N GLU A 616 -35.72 13.22 -48.32
CA GLU A 616 -35.66 14.45 -47.56
C GLU A 616 -36.91 14.51 -46.66
N VAL A 617 -36.69 14.59 -45.34
CA VAL A 617 -37.75 14.94 -44.40
C VAL A 617 -37.79 16.46 -44.35
N GLU A 618 -38.72 17.00 -45.13
CA GLU A 618 -39.20 18.38 -45.06
C GLU A 618 -40.00 18.54 -43.76
N GLU A 619 -39.55 19.45 -42.88
CA GLU A 619 -40.33 19.93 -41.75
C GLU A 619 -41.53 20.71 -42.29
N ASP A 620 -42.73 20.15 -42.18
CA ASP A 620 -43.95 20.95 -42.29
C ASP A 620 -45.01 20.53 -41.27
N GLY A 621 -45.59 21.55 -40.65
CA GLY A 621 -46.36 21.47 -39.43
C GLY A 621 -47.74 20.83 -39.55
N TRP A 622 -48.18 20.24 -38.43
CA TRP A 622 -49.57 19.90 -38.19
C TRP A 622 -50.13 20.81 -37.10
N GLN A 623 -50.70 21.94 -37.55
CA GLN A 623 -51.89 22.53 -36.92
C GLN A 623 -53.12 21.93 -37.62
N GLU A 624 -54.19 21.74 -36.84
CA GLU A 624 -55.53 21.25 -37.21
C GLU A 624 -55.71 19.74 -37.41
N PHE A 625 -56.07 19.03 -36.33
CA PHE A 625 -57.39 18.40 -36.21
C PHE A 625 -57.76 18.10 -34.76
#